data_AF-A0A1N6MX50-F1
#
_entry.id   AF-A0A1N6MX50-F1
#
_cell.length_a   1.000
_cell.length_b   1.000
_cell.length_c   1.000
_cell.angle_alpha   90.00
_cell.angle_beta   90.00
_cell.angle_gamma   90.00
#
_symmetry.space_group_name_H-M   'P 1'
#
loop_
_entity.id
_entity.type
_entity.pdbx_description
1 polymer ?
#
loop_
_entity_poly.entity_id
_entity_poly.type
_entity_poly.pdbx_seq_one_letter_code
_entity_poly.pdbx_strand_id
1 'polypeptide(L)' 'MSRDPELLKQFNDSNKKHIAKGRSPYVPKDERVGGREVNEIHHNKPISKDGEVYDMDNLRITTPKRHIEIHRGKKSWN' A
#
# COMPACT_ATOMS: atom_id res chain seq x y z
N MET A 1 1.73 -0.67 12.39
CA MET A 1 0.43 -1.36 12.18
C MET A 1 0.15 -2.44 13.22
N SER A 2 0.95 -3.51 13.36
CA SER A 2 0.62 -4.66 14.25
C SER A 2 0.50 -4.36 15.75
N ARG A 3 1.03 -3.22 16.21
CA ARG A 3 1.00 -2.79 17.61
C ARG A 3 -0.02 -1.68 17.87
N ASP A 4 -0.79 -1.31 16.85
CA ASP A 4 -1.83 -0.29 16.95
C ASP A 4 -3.21 -0.97 16.89
N PRO A 5 -3.94 -1.05 18.02
CA PRO A 5 -5.24 -1.71 18.07
C PRO A 5 -6.30 -1.03 17.19
N GLU A 6 -6.28 0.30 17.04
CA GLU A 6 -7.26 1.03 16.23
C GLU A 6 -7.08 0.76 14.74
N LEU A 7 -5.83 0.68 14.28
CA LEU A 7 -5.53 0.29 12.90
C LEU A 7 -5.87 -1.18 12.64
N LEU A 8 -5.57 -2.07 13.59
CA LEU A 8 -5.82 -3.51 13.41
C LEU A 8 -7.30 -3.89 13.32
N LYS A 9 -8.20 -3.10 13.93
CA LYS A 9 -9.65 -3.31 13.86
C LYS A 9 -10.20 -3.29 12.43
N GLN A 10 -9.49 -2.65 11.49
CA GLN A 10 -9.92 -2.49 10.10
C GLN A 10 -9.63 -3.71 9.22
N PHE A 11 -8.90 -4.71 9.74
CA PHE A 11 -8.49 -5.88 8.97
C PHE A 11 -9.25 -7.14 9.38
N ASN A 12 -9.46 -8.05 8.42
CA ASN A 12 -9.93 -9.40 8.73
C ASN A 12 -8.85 -10.23 9.44
N ASP A 13 -9.22 -11.35 10.03
CA ASP A 13 -8.30 -12.14 10.88
C ASP A 13 -7.12 -12.76 10.11
N SER A 14 -7.30 -13.05 8.83
CA SER A 14 -6.19 -13.51 7.98
C SER A 14 -5.15 -12.39 7.84
N ASN A 15 -5.58 -11.18 7.50
CA ASN A 15 -4.71 -10.02 7.39
C ASN A 15 -4.08 -9.64 8.72
N LYS A 16 -4.81 -9.74 9.85
CA LYS A 16 -4.21 -9.54 11.20
C LYS A 16 -3.05 -10.51 11.45
N LYS A 17 -3.20 -11.79 11.11
CA LYS A 17 -2.12 -12.80 11.25
C LYS A 17 -0.91 -12.49 10.35
N HIS A 18 -1.13 -11.96 9.14
CA HIS A 18 -0.05 -11.51 8.26
C HIS A 18 0.68 -10.30 8.82
N ILE A 19 -0.07 -9.27 9.24
CA ILE A 19 0.46 -8.03 9.82
C ILE A 19 1.26 -8.34 11.10
N ALA A 20 0.80 -9.26 11.96
CA ALA A 20 1.51 -9.69 13.16
C ALA A 20 2.90 -10.32 12.85
N LYS A 21 3.07 -10.87 11.65
CA LYS A 21 4.35 -11.44 11.15
C LYS A 21 5.19 -10.44 10.35
N GLY A 22 4.82 -9.16 10.34
CA GLY A 22 5.50 -8.12 9.57
C GLY A 22 5.23 -8.20 8.05
N ARG A 23 4.20 -8.93 7.62
CA ARG A 23 3.82 -9.07 6.20
C ARG A 23 2.78 -8.01 5.81
N SER A 24 2.81 -7.58 4.56
CA SER A 24 1.77 -6.70 4.00
C SER A 24 0.41 -7.44 3.93
N PRO A 25 -0.71 -6.78 4.29
CA PRO A 25 -2.03 -7.37 4.20
C PRO A 25 -2.50 -7.51 2.73
N TYR A 26 -3.24 -8.58 2.44
CA TYR A 26 -3.89 -8.79 1.14
C TYR A 26 -4.94 -7.73 0.84
N VAL A 27 -5.02 -7.34 -0.42
CA VAL A 27 -6.10 -6.47 -0.96
C VAL A 27 -7.30 -7.32 -1.42
N PRO A 28 -8.50 -6.69 -1.60
CA PRO A 28 -9.63 -7.30 -2.30
C PRO A 28 -9.23 -7.90 -3.66
N LYS A 29 -9.93 -8.97 -4.10
CA LYS A 29 -9.53 -9.72 -5.30
C LYS A 29 -9.55 -8.88 -6.58
N ASP A 30 -10.49 -7.95 -6.69
CA ASP A 30 -10.69 -7.00 -7.79
C ASP A 30 -9.65 -5.87 -7.85
N GLU A 31 -8.81 -5.77 -6.81
CA GLU A 31 -7.72 -4.81 -6.68
C GLU A 31 -6.33 -5.44 -6.90
N ARG A 32 -6.27 -6.75 -7.16
CA ARG A 32 -5.05 -7.50 -7.50
C ARG A 32 -4.71 -7.37 -8.97
N VAL A 33 -3.43 -7.51 -9.31
CA VAL A 33 -2.97 -7.59 -10.71
C VAL A 33 -1.87 -8.64 -10.85
N GLY A 34 -2.18 -9.75 -11.55
CA GLY A 34 -1.27 -10.88 -11.66
C GLY A 34 -0.91 -11.44 -10.28
N GLY A 35 0.39 -11.69 -10.04
CA GLY A 35 0.89 -12.15 -8.73
C GLY A 35 0.99 -11.06 -7.65
N ARG A 36 0.62 -9.81 -7.94
CA ARG A 36 0.61 -8.71 -6.96
C ARG A 36 -0.73 -8.69 -6.24
N GLU A 37 -0.73 -9.10 -4.98
CA GLU A 37 -1.96 -9.37 -4.22
C GLU A 37 -2.05 -8.66 -2.86
N VAL A 38 -1.00 -7.96 -2.44
CA VAL A 38 -0.90 -7.29 -1.15
C VAL A 38 -0.83 -5.78 -1.33
N ASN A 39 -1.09 -5.03 -0.27
CA ASN A 39 -0.89 -3.59 -0.27
C ASN A 39 0.59 -3.26 -0.54
N GLU A 40 0.81 -2.16 -1.23
CA GLU A 40 2.12 -1.69 -1.66
C GLU A 40 2.39 -0.28 -1.14
N ILE A 41 3.66 0.03 -0.90
CA ILE A 41 4.09 1.38 -0.55
C ILE A 41 4.49 2.09 -1.84
N HIS A 42 3.94 3.28 -2.04
CA HIS A 42 4.18 4.13 -3.20
C HIS A 42 4.77 5.48 -2.77
N HIS A 43 5.82 5.93 -3.45
CA HIS A 43 6.36 7.29 -3.31
C HIS A 43 5.54 8.27 -4.14
N ASN A 44 4.91 9.25 -3.48
CA ASN A 44 4.10 10.28 -4.15
C ASN A 44 4.96 11.17 -5.08
N LYS A 45 6.10 11.63 -4.58
CA LYS A 45 7.19 12.22 -5.35
C LYS A 45 8.22 11.13 -5.66
N PRO A 46 8.44 10.78 -6.94
CA PRO A 46 9.39 9.74 -7.30
C PRO A 46 10.82 10.06 -6.82
N ILE A 47 11.56 9.02 -6.42
CA ILE A 47 12.98 9.16 -6.00
C ILE A 47 13.82 9.81 -7.12
N SER A 48 13.57 9.45 -8.38
CA SER A 48 14.26 10.02 -9.56
C SER A 48 13.97 11.51 -9.81
N LYS A 49 13.07 12.11 -9.03
CA LYS A 49 12.73 13.53 -9.05
C LYS A 49 13.05 14.20 -7.72
N ASP A 50 14.00 13.66 -6.96
CA ASP A 50 14.40 14.13 -5.63
C ASP A 50 13.30 13.93 -4.58
N GLY A 51 12.57 12.82 -4.69
CA GLY A 51 11.64 12.36 -3.67
C GLY A 51 12.38 11.68 -2.52
N GLU A 52 12.13 12.13 -1.30
CA GLU A 52 12.70 11.54 -0.08
C GLU A 52 12.27 10.08 0.09
N VAL A 53 13.24 9.21 0.41
CA VAL A 53 13.03 7.75 0.43
C VAL A 53 12.17 7.33 1.62
N TYR A 54 12.38 7.95 2.79
CA TYR A 54 11.77 7.58 4.07
C TYR A 54 10.91 8.68 4.69
N ASP A 55 10.65 9.77 3.96
CA ASP A 55 9.70 10.78 4.39
C ASP A 55 8.29 10.16 4.40
N MET A 56 7.69 10.06 5.57
CA MET A 56 6.35 9.51 5.75
C MET A 56 5.29 10.32 4.98
N ASP A 57 5.51 11.62 4.77
CA ASP A 57 4.62 12.47 3.98
C ASP A 57 4.73 12.17 2.47
N ASN A 58 5.84 11.57 2.04
CA ASN A 58 6.07 11.11 0.67
C ASN A 58 5.59 9.66 0.42
N LEU A 59 5.20 8.91 1.45
CA LEU A 59 4.77 7.51 1.31
C LEU A 59 3.24 7.36 1.37
N ARG A 60 2.69 6.52 0.50
CA ARG A 60 1.26 6.17 0.47
C ARG A 60 1.09 4.66 0.36
N ILE A 61 -0.01 4.15 0.93
CA ILE A 61 -0.42 2.76 0.74
C ILE A 61 -1.36 2.68 -0.45
N THR A 62 -1.10 1.76 -1.38
CA THR A 62 -1.90 1.55 -2.59
C THR A 62 -2.21 0.08 -2.82
N THR A 63 -3.29 -0.20 -3.53
CA THR A 63 -3.50 -1.52 -4.14
C THR A 63 -2.63 -1.67 -5.39
N PRO A 64 -2.28 -2.90 -5.80
CA PRO A 64 -1.53 -3.14 -7.03
C PRO A 64 -2.16 -2.53 -8.28
N LYS A 65 -3.49 -2.66 -8.41
CA LYS A 65 -4.26 -2.05 -9.51
C LYS A 65 -4.14 -0.53 -9.50
N ARG A 66 -4.38 0.11 -8.36
CA ARG A 66 -4.27 1.56 -8.22
C ARG A 66 -2.83 2.05 -8.45
N HIS A 67 -1.83 1.32 -7.97
CA HIS A 67 -0.42 1.66 -8.16
C HIS A 67 -0.05 1.68 -9.65
N ILE A 68 -0.53 0.70 -10.41
CA ILE A 68 -0.37 0.67 -11.87
C ILE A 68 -1.09 1.84 -12.54
N GLU A 69 -2.30 2.18 -12.11
CA GLU A 69 -3.05 3.32 -12.66
C GLU A 69 -2.32 4.66 -12.46
N ILE A 70 -1.75 4.87 -11.28
CA ILE A 70 -0.95 6.07 -10.96
C ILE A 70 0.24 6.16 -11.92
N HIS A 71 1.01 5.07 -12.08
CA HIS A 71 2.16 5.06 -12.99
C HIS A 71 1.80 5.10 -14.48
N ARG A 72 0.56 4.73 -14.84
CA ARG A 72 0.02 4.89 -16.19
C ARG A 72 -0.55 6.29 -16.46
N GLY A 73 -0.49 7.21 -15.48
CA GLY A 73 -0.98 8.58 -15.62
C GLY A 73 -2.49 8.77 -15.42
N LYS A 74 -3.21 7.79 -14.85
CA LYS A 74 -4.64 7.92 -14.52
C LYS A 74 -4.82 8.44 -13.09
N LYS A 75 -5.03 9.77 -12.98
CA LYS A 75 -5.26 10.58 -11.77
C LYS A 75 -4.16 10.45 -10.69
N SER A 76 -3.36 11.49 -10.53
CA SER A 76 -2.77 11.85 -9.24
C SER A 76 -3.90 12.21 -8.26
N TRP A 77 -3.69 11.95 -6.97
CA TRP A 77 -4.59 12.44 -5.93
C TRP A 77 -4.63 13.98 -6.02
N ASN A 78 -5.82 14.54 -6.21
CA ASN A 78 -6.04 15.98 -6.13
C ASN A 78 -5.95 16.42 -4.67
#